data_AF-A0AA42KSL4-F1
#
_entry.id   AF-A0AA42KSL4-F1
#
_cell.length_a   1.000
_cell.length_b   1.000
_cell.length_c   1.000
_cell.angle_alpha   90.00
_cell.angle_beta   90.00
_cell.angle_gamma   90.00
#
_symmetry.space_group_name_H-M   'P 1'
#
loop_
_entity.id
_entity.type
_entity.pdbx_description
1 polymer ?
#
loop_
_entity_poly.entity_id
_entity_poly.type
_entity_poly.pdbx_seq_one_letter_code
_entity_poly.pdbx_strand_id
1 'polypeptide(L)'
;MLGRQIDKPRRLATSNWANPLLTEAQQAYAANDAYAALQVFLALPAEHQQELLMAAQRAQSATADTTMDPLVIRWQRLVNDSGQTCDRCGATEQAVRQASRRLQQALRRFGVRVRVQTCALTPADFLRTPLESNRIWIAGVPLERWLGAAHGQSKCCSACGEANCRTLELNETRYEAVPAALIVQAGLLAAQRLLGHPVEAPVAPSLPDDDCCA
;
A
#
# COMPACT_ATOMS: atom_id res chain seq x y z
N MET A 1 -32.79 -20.13 26.66
CA MET A 1 -31.66 -19.40 27.26
C MET A 1 -31.71 -17.88 27.13
N LEU A 2 -32.62 -17.26 26.36
CA LEU A 2 -32.77 -15.78 26.38
C LEU A 2 -34.16 -15.27 26.78
N GLY A 3 -35.20 -16.12 26.80
CA GLY A 3 -36.52 -15.81 27.38
C GLY A 3 -37.24 -14.55 26.84
N ARG A 4 -36.70 -13.92 25.79
CA ARG A 4 -37.16 -12.66 25.22
C ARG A 4 -37.32 -12.81 23.73
N GLN A 5 -38.46 -12.36 23.22
CA GLN A 5 -38.73 -12.25 21.79
C GLN A 5 -38.31 -10.84 21.35
N ILE A 6 -37.49 -10.76 20.31
CA ILE A 6 -37.17 -9.48 19.65
C ILE A 6 -38.18 -9.33 18.54
N ASP A 7 -39.02 -8.30 18.62
CA ASP A 7 -39.93 -7.94 17.54
C ASP A 7 -39.11 -7.46 16.33
N LYS A 8 -39.14 -8.25 15.25
CA LYS A 8 -38.45 -7.95 13.99
C LYS A 8 -39.47 -7.51 12.93
N PRO A 9 -39.87 -6.23 12.90
CA PRO A 9 -40.89 -5.78 11.96
C PRO A 9 -40.39 -5.91 10.51
N ARG A 10 -41.17 -6.61 9.68
CA ARG A 10 -40.83 -6.90 8.28
C ARG A 10 -40.52 -5.64 7.47
N ARG A 11 -41.20 -4.51 7.80
CA ARG A 11 -40.97 -3.20 7.18
C ARG A 11 -39.53 -2.69 7.36
N LEU A 12 -38.91 -2.92 8.51
CA LEU A 12 -37.51 -2.54 8.75
C LEU A 12 -36.55 -3.53 8.09
N ALA A 13 -36.85 -4.83 8.19
CA ALA A 13 -36.03 -5.88 7.58
C ALA A 13 -35.88 -5.69 6.06
N THR A 14 -36.93 -5.25 5.36
CA THR A 14 -36.92 -5.00 3.91
C THR A 14 -36.76 -3.52 3.54
N SER A 15 -36.28 -2.68 4.46
CA SER A 15 -36.00 -1.27 4.17
C SER A 15 -34.75 -1.10 3.29
N ASN A 16 -34.51 0.11 2.77
CA ASN A 16 -33.31 0.38 1.98
C ASN A 16 -32.06 0.50 2.90
N TRP A 17 -31.37 -0.62 3.10
CA TRP A 17 -30.14 -0.71 3.88
C TRP A 17 -28.88 -0.22 3.13
N ALA A 18 -29.00 0.08 1.84
CA ALA A 18 -27.88 0.60 1.03
C ALA A 18 -27.74 2.14 1.12
N ASN A 19 -28.64 2.82 1.84
CA ASN A 19 -28.56 4.27 2.04
C ASN A 19 -27.38 4.61 2.98
N PRO A 20 -26.48 5.56 2.62
CA PRO A 20 -25.37 5.97 3.49
C PRO A 20 -25.80 6.56 4.84
N LEU A 21 -27.01 7.10 4.94
CA LEU A 21 -27.57 7.63 6.20
C LEU A 21 -28.73 6.75 6.67
N LEU A 22 -28.47 5.93 7.68
CA LEU A 22 -29.49 5.07 8.30
C LEU A 22 -30.34 5.85 9.31
N THR A 23 -31.63 5.57 9.33
CA THR A 23 -32.56 6.07 10.36
C THR A 23 -32.23 5.47 11.73
N GLU A 24 -32.61 6.14 12.81
CA GLU A 24 -32.44 5.61 14.18
C GLU A 24 -33.09 4.23 14.36
N ALA A 25 -34.25 3.99 13.74
CA ALA A 25 -34.92 2.69 13.79
C ALA A 25 -34.12 1.57 13.08
N GLN A 26 -33.46 1.87 11.96
CA GLN A 26 -32.56 0.92 11.28
C GLN A 26 -31.29 0.67 12.10
N GLN A 27 -30.71 1.71 12.70
CA GLN A 27 -29.55 1.56 13.58
C GLN A 27 -29.88 0.69 14.80
N ALA A 28 -31.00 0.97 15.48
CA ALA A 28 -31.47 0.19 16.61
C ALA A 28 -31.75 -1.28 16.22
N TYR A 29 -32.36 -1.51 15.06
CA TYR A 29 -32.60 -2.86 14.54
C TYR A 29 -31.29 -3.63 14.32
N ALA A 30 -30.32 -3.04 13.61
CA ALA A 30 -29.03 -3.66 13.35
C ALA A 30 -28.23 -3.90 14.64
N ALA A 31 -28.24 -2.94 15.56
CA ALA A 31 -27.57 -3.06 16.86
C ALA A 31 -28.18 -4.18 17.71
N ASN A 32 -29.51 -4.29 17.75
CA ASN A 32 -30.19 -5.36 18.48
C ASN A 32 -29.89 -6.75 17.90
N ASP A 33 -29.82 -6.89 16.58
CA ASP A 33 -29.47 -8.15 15.93
C ASP A 33 -28.02 -8.57 16.24
N ALA A 34 -27.07 -7.62 16.20
CA ALA A 34 -25.68 -7.88 16.58
C ALA A 34 -25.55 -8.24 18.07
N TYR A 35 -26.24 -7.52 18.95
CA TYR A 35 -26.25 -7.79 20.38
C TYR A 35 -26.83 -9.18 20.67
N ALA A 36 -27.95 -9.55 20.05
CA ALA A 36 -28.57 -10.86 20.23
C ALA A 36 -27.62 -11.99 19.79
N ALA A 37 -26.96 -11.84 18.64
CA ALA A 37 -25.98 -12.82 18.18
C ALA A 37 -24.81 -12.97 19.15
N LEU A 38 -24.29 -11.86 19.70
CA LEU A 38 -23.24 -11.90 20.72
C LEU A 38 -23.70 -12.60 22.00
N GLN A 39 -24.90 -12.30 22.49
CA GLN A 39 -25.45 -12.94 23.68
C GLN A 39 -25.61 -14.45 23.49
N VAL A 40 -26.06 -14.89 22.30
CA VAL A 40 -26.11 -16.32 21.96
C VAL A 40 -24.71 -16.92 21.99
N PHE A 41 -23.73 -16.29 21.34
CA PHE A 41 -22.35 -16.78 21.33
C PHE A 41 -21.76 -16.92 22.75
N LEU A 42 -21.93 -15.90 23.59
CA LEU A 42 -21.44 -15.91 24.98
C LEU A 42 -22.15 -16.96 25.84
N ALA A 43 -23.38 -17.35 25.50
CA ALA A 43 -24.11 -18.39 26.20
C ALA A 43 -23.77 -19.82 25.73
N LEU A 44 -23.02 -19.98 24.63
CA LEU A 44 -22.57 -21.28 24.15
C LEU A 44 -21.42 -21.85 25.00
N PRO A 45 -21.26 -23.18 25.06
CA PRO A 45 -20.06 -23.81 25.63
C PRO A 45 -18.79 -23.40 24.87
N ALA A 46 -17.65 -23.40 25.56
CA ALA A 46 -16.36 -22.96 25.01
C ALA A 46 -15.94 -23.72 23.74
N GLU A 47 -16.27 -25.01 23.63
CA GLU A 47 -15.98 -25.82 22.44
C GLU A 47 -16.71 -25.29 21.19
N HIS A 48 -18.00 -24.96 21.32
CA HIS A 48 -18.82 -24.40 20.24
C HIS A 48 -18.41 -22.97 19.91
N GLN A 49 -18.01 -22.18 20.92
CA GLN A 49 -17.44 -20.85 20.70
C GLN A 49 -16.16 -20.94 19.85
N GLN A 50 -15.28 -21.88 20.18
CA GLN A 50 -14.03 -22.08 19.46
C GLN A 50 -14.28 -22.52 18.01
N GLU A 51 -15.19 -23.45 17.78
CA GLU A 51 -15.58 -23.87 16.43
C GLU A 51 -16.10 -22.70 15.58
N LEU A 52 -16.98 -21.88 16.15
CA LEU A 52 -17.54 -20.71 15.46
C LEU A 52 -16.48 -19.63 15.19
N LEU A 53 -15.55 -19.38 16.12
CA LEU A 53 -14.44 -18.46 15.90
C LEU A 53 -13.53 -18.94 14.76
N MET A 54 -13.20 -20.23 14.73
CA MET A 54 -12.38 -20.82 13.66
C MET A 54 -13.11 -20.74 12.30
N ALA A 55 -14.41 -20.98 12.26
CA ALA A 55 -15.22 -20.84 11.05
C ALA A 55 -15.29 -19.38 10.56
N ALA A 56 -15.50 -18.42 11.48
CA ALA A 56 -15.53 -17.00 11.16
C ALA A 56 -14.20 -16.51 10.57
N GLN A 57 -13.07 -16.94 11.13
CA GLN A 57 -11.73 -16.63 10.62
C GLN A 57 -11.52 -17.17 9.20
N ARG A 58 -11.97 -18.39 8.91
CA ARG A 58 -11.90 -18.98 7.56
C ARG A 58 -12.76 -18.21 6.56
N ALA A 59 -13.98 -17.84 6.94
CA ALA A 59 -14.88 -17.07 6.08
C ALA A 59 -14.32 -15.67 5.77
N GLN A 60 -13.79 -14.97 6.79
CA GLN A 60 -13.12 -13.66 6.61
C GLN A 60 -11.89 -13.77 5.70
N SER A 61 -11.10 -14.82 5.85
CA SER A 61 -9.92 -15.07 5.00
C SER A 61 -10.30 -15.38 3.56
N ALA A 62 -11.38 -16.14 3.32
CA ALA A 62 -11.90 -16.42 1.98
C ALA A 62 -12.43 -15.16 1.28
N THR A 63 -12.99 -14.20 2.02
CA THR A 63 -13.40 -12.91 1.46
C THR A 63 -12.22 -11.96 1.23
N ALA A 64 -11.15 -12.05 2.03
CA ALA A 64 -9.93 -11.27 1.84
C ALA A 64 -9.11 -11.72 0.61
N ASP A 65 -9.23 -12.99 0.20
CA ASP A 65 -8.48 -13.60 -0.90
C ASP A 65 -8.91 -13.13 -2.31
N THR A 66 -9.97 -12.31 -2.43
CA THR A 66 -10.43 -11.86 -3.77
C THR A 66 -9.70 -10.60 -4.25
N THR A 67 -8.92 -9.93 -3.41
CA THR A 67 -8.06 -8.82 -3.84
C THR A 67 -6.76 -8.81 -3.05
N MET A 68 -5.75 -9.59 -3.47
CA MET A 68 -4.37 -9.27 -3.09
C MET A 68 -4.10 -7.81 -3.44
N ASP A 69 -3.65 -7.04 -2.45
CA ASP A 69 -3.20 -5.67 -2.67
C ASP A 69 -2.09 -5.66 -3.71
N PRO A 70 -2.15 -4.74 -4.69
CA PRO A 70 -1.12 -4.67 -5.70
C PRO A 70 0.24 -4.33 -5.07
N LEU A 71 1.31 -4.90 -5.59
CA LEU A 71 2.66 -4.43 -5.34
C LEU A 71 2.80 -3.03 -5.96
N VAL A 72 2.68 -1.99 -5.13
CA VAL A 72 2.81 -0.60 -5.57
C VAL A 72 4.29 -0.20 -5.63
N ILE A 73 4.71 0.30 -6.78
CA ILE A 73 6.00 0.98 -7.00
C ILE A 73 5.70 2.47 -7.13
N ARG A 74 5.98 3.24 -6.07
CA ARG A 74 5.83 4.69 -6.07
C ARG A 74 7.16 5.33 -6.42
N TRP A 75 7.17 6.27 -7.35
CA TRP A 75 8.34 7.04 -7.74
C TRP A 75 8.03 8.54 -7.67
N GLN A 76 8.89 9.28 -6.98
CA GLN A 76 8.75 10.73 -6.77
C GLN A 76 9.95 11.46 -7.37
N ARG A 77 9.71 12.60 -8.02
CA ARG A 77 10.77 13.41 -8.64
C ARG A 77 10.45 14.90 -8.65
N LEU A 78 11.48 15.73 -8.71
CA LEU A 78 11.34 17.14 -9.09
C LEU A 78 10.73 17.26 -10.49
N VAL A 79 9.66 18.05 -10.59
CA VAL A 79 9.04 18.46 -11.84
C VAL A 79 9.03 19.99 -11.91
N ASN A 80 9.47 20.55 -13.03
CA ASN A 80 9.42 22.00 -13.26
C ASN A 80 8.02 22.47 -13.67
N ASP A 81 7.84 23.79 -13.81
CA ASP A 81 6.55 24.39 -14.18
C ASP A 81 6.02 23.94 -15.56
N SER A 82 6.88 23.35 -16.39
CA SER A 82 6.52 22.76 -17.70
C SER A 82 6.23 21.25 -17.63
N GLY A 83 6.18 20.65 -16.44
CA GLY A 83 5.93 19.22 -16.28
C GLY A 83 7.14 18.32 -16.56
N GLN A 84 8.33 18.89 -16.76
CA GLN A 84 9.56 18.18 -17.13
C GLN A 84 10.45 17.89 -15.92
N THR A 85 11.32 16.90 -16.05
CA THR A 85 12.32 16.53 -15.05
C THR A 85 13.71 16.45 -15.67
N CYS A 86 14.76 16.36 -14.86
CA CYS A 86 16.13 16.24 -15.35
C CYS A 86 16.42 14.85 -15.94
N ASP A 87 17.52 14.73 -16.70
CA ASP A 87 17.91 13.46 -17.36
C ASP A 87 18.10 12.30 -16.37
N ARG A 88 18.64 12.56 -15.17
CA ARG A 88 18.81 11.54 -14.11
C ARG A 88 17.47 10.96 -13.65
N CYS A 89 16.51 11.84 -13.39
CA CYS A 89 15.15 11.44 -13.03
C CYS A 89 14.47 10.76 -14.22
N GLY A 90 14.62 11.28 -15.45
CA GLY A 90 14.05 10.68 -16.66
C GLY A 90 14.58 9.26 -16.94
N ALA A 91 15.89 9.03 -16.76
CA ALA A 91 16.48 7.71 -16.87
C ALA A 91 15.93 6.75 -15.79
N THR A 92 15.73 7.26 -14.57
CA THR A 92 15.09 6.49 -13.49
C THR A 92 13.62 6.18 -13.81
N GLU A 93 12.89 7.09 -14.46
CA GLU A 93 11.53 6.83 -14.94
C GLU A 93 11.47 5.63 -15.89
N GLN A 94 12.37 5.63 -16.88
CA GLN A 94 12.46 4.55 -17.86
C GLN A 94 12.78 3.23 -17.17
N ALA A 95 13.69 3.27 -16.18
CA ALA A 95 14.02 2.11 -15.36
C ALA A 95 12.84 1.61 -14.52
N VAL A 96 12.04 2.49 -13.90
CA VAL A 96 10.81 2.12 -13.18
C VAL A 96 9.81 1.45 -14.12
N ARG A 97 9.60 2.01 -15.32
CA ARG A 97 8.71 1.42 -16.34
C ARG A 97 9.20 0.06 -16.83
N GLN A 98 10.52 -0.11 -16.99
CA GLN A 98 11.09 -1.40 -17.37
C GLN A 98 10.96 -2.43 -16.25
N ALA A 99 11.26 -2.04 -15.01
CA ALA A 99 11.17 -2.91 -13.85
C ALA A 99 9.73 -3.36 -13.59
N SER A 100 8.75 -2.45 -13.71
CA SER A 100 7.34 -2.79 -13.51
C SER A 100 6.88 -3.85 -14.50
N ARG A 101 7.21 -3.73 -15.80
CA ARG A 101 6.90 -4.77 -16.80
C ARG A 101 7.50 -6.13 -16.46
N ARG A 102 8.78 -6.14 -16.04
CA ARG A 102 9.47 -7.38 -15.64
C ARG A 102 8.83 -8.03 -14.42
N LEU A 103 8.48 -7.23 -13.41
CA LEU A 103 7.79 -7.70 -12.21
C LEU A 103 6.38 -8.20 -12.52
N GLN A 104 5.62 -7.48 -13.35
CA GLN A 104 4.30 -7.93 -13.81
C GLN A 104 4.38 -9.30 -14.45
N GLN A 105 5.33 -9.51 -15.36
CA GLN A 105 5.53 -10.80 -16.03
C GLN A 105 5.88 -11.91 -15.04
N ALA A 106 6.81 -11.65 -14.12
CA ALA A 106 7.28 -12.65 -13.15
C ALA A 106 6.21 -13.02 -12.11
N LEU A 107 5.42 -12.04 -11.68
CA LEU A 107 4.48 -12.18 -10.57
C LEU A 107 3.06 -12.54 -10.99
N ARG A 108 2.72 -12.42 -12.29
CA ARG A 108 1.39 -12.74 -12.83
C ARG A 108 0.89 -14.13 -12.45
N ARG A 109 1.76 -15.15 -12.45
CA ARG A 109 1.39 -16.53 -12.10
C ARG A 109 1.02 -16.71 -10.62
N PHE A 110 1.39 -15.75 -9.78
CA PHE A 110 1.13 -15.75 -8.34
C PHE A 110 -0.02 -14.80 -7.96
N GLY A 111 -0.78 -14.29 -8.93
CA GLY A 111 -1.92 -13.40 -8.67
C GLY A 111 -1.56 -11.98 -8.23
N VAL A 112 -0.27 -11.67 -8.04
CA VAL A 112 0.17 -10.33 -7.60
C VAL A 112 0.16 -9.36 -8.78
N ARG A 113 -0.69 -8.33 -8.69
CA ARG A 113 -0.71 -7.19 -9.63
C ARG A 113 0.38 -6.19 -9.24
N VAL A 114 1.02 -5.56 -10.21
CA VAL A 114 2.00 -4.49 -9.96
C VAL A 114 1.46 -3.18 -10.51
N ARG A 115 1.44 -2.14 -9.67
CA ARG A 115 0.98 -0.79 -10.02
C ARG A 115 2.14 0.20 -9.88
N VAL A 116 2.27 1.11 -10.84
CA VAL A 116 3.21 2.24 -10.73
C VAL A 116 2.42 3.49 -10.34
N GLN A 117 2.94 4.25 -9.38
CA GLN A 117 2.45 5.56 -9.01
C GLN A 117 3.58 6.58 -9.19
N THR A 118 3.29 7.68 -9.86
CA THR A 118 4.26 8.75 -10.11
C THR A 118 3.81 9.99 -9.36
N CYS A 119 4.66 10.51 -8.48
CA CYS A 119 4.42 11.70 -7.67
C CYS A 119 5.34 12.84 -8.13
N ALA A 120 4.80 14.04 -8.26
CA ALA A 120 5.59 15.24 -8.51
C ALA A 120 6.06 15.84 -7.20
N LEU A 121 7.30 16.32 -7.18
CA LEU A 121 7.86 17.19 -6.16
C LEU A 121 7.99 18.57 -6.79
N THR A 122 7.39 19.58 -6.16
CA THR A 122 7.42 20.94 -6.69
C THR A 122 8.83 21.54 -6.57
N PRO A 123 9.18 22.58 -7.36
CA PRO A 123 10.44 23.29 -7.19
C PRO A 123 10.62 23.87 -5.78
N ALA A 124 9.54 24.37 -5.16
CA ALA A 124 9.57 24.92 -3.80
C ALA A 124 9.90 23.85 -2.75
N ASP A 125 9.28 22.67 -2.85
CA ASP A 125 9.56 21.55 -1.93
C ASP A 125 10.95 20.96 -2.18
N PHE A 126 11.40 20.93 -3.42
CA PHE A 126 12.75 20.49 -3.76
C PHE A 126 13.81 21.41 -3.16
N LEU A 127 13.63 22.73 -3.19
CA LEU A 127 14.59 23.66 -2.56
C LEU A 127 14.74 23.43 -1.05
N ARG A 128 13.65 23.01 -0.39
CA ARG A 128 13.66 22.68 1.04
C ARG A 128 14.32 21.33 1.31
N THR A 129 14.03 20.33 0.47
CA THR A 129 14.47 18.94 0.64
C THR A 129 14.86 18.28 -0.69
N PRO A 130 16.05 18.59 -1.26
CA PRO A 130 16.46 18.08 -2.57
C PRO A 130 16.54 16.55 -2.65
N LEU A 131 16.81 15.91 -1.51
CA LEU A 131 16.96 14.46 -1.41
C LEU A 131 15.64 13.69 -1.54
N GLU A 132 14.50 14.37 -1.52
CA GLU A 132 13.19 13.76 -1.79
C GLU A 132 12.90 13.59 -3.29
N SER A 133 13.75 14.17 -4.17
CA SER A 133 13.68 13.89 -5.60
C SER A 133 14.35 12.55 -5.95
N ASN A 134 13.89 11.98 -7.05
CA ASN A 134 14.32 10.71 -7.61
C ASN A 134 14.15 9.50 -6.67
N ARG A 135 13.17 9.53 -5.77
CA ARG A 135 12.99 8.54 -4.71
C ARG A 135 11.96 7.48 -5.09
N ILE A 136 12.22 6.23 -4.71
CA ILE A 136 11.38 5.07 -5.05
C ILE A 136 10.99 4.34 -3.77
N TRP A 137 9.71 3.97 -3.68
CA TRP A 137 9.17 3.08 -2.66
C TRP A 137 8.53 1.88 -3.33
N ILE A 138 8.69 0.71 -2.71
CA ILE A 138 8.07 -0.54 -3.14
C ILE A 138 7.32 -1.11 -1.94
N ALA A 139 6.02 -1.32 -2.10
CA ALA A 139 5.12 -1.69 -1.00
C ALA A 139 5.25 -0.73 0.21
N GLY A 140 5.32 0.58 -0.05
CA GLY A 140 5.47 1.61 0.98
C GLY A 140 6.85 1.74 1.61
N VAL A 141 7.78 0.82 1.31
CA VAL A 141 9.13 0.82 1.90
C VAL A 141 10.14 1.44 0.92
N PRO A 142 11.04 2.35 1.37
CA PRO A 142 12.08 2.92 0.51
C PRO A 142 12.96 1.86 -0.13
N LEU A 143 13.31 2.04 -1.41
CA LEU A 143 14.12 1.11 -2.19
C LEU A 143 15.41 0.71 -1.48
N GLU A 144 16.09 1.67 -0.86
CA GLU A 144 17.35 1.49 -0.12
C GLU A 144 17.25 0.38 0.91
N ARG A 145 16.15 0.36 1.64
CA ARG A 145 15.94 -0.58 2.74
C ARG A 145 15.81 -2.01 2.23
N TRP A 146 15.17 -2.21 1.08
CA TRP A 146 15.10 -3.54 0.45
C TRP A 146 16.46 -4.03 -0.02
N LEU A 147 17.35 -3.13 -0.40
CA LEU A 147 18.65 -3.46 -0.98
C LEU A 147 19.80 -3.46 0.05
N GLY A 148 19.55 -2.97 1.28
CA GLY A 148 20.62 -2.66 2.23
C GLY A 148 21.54 -1.53 1.73
N ALA A 149 21.02 -0.65 0.88
CA ALA A 149 21.76 0.47 0.30
C ALA A 149 21.65 1.73 1.18
N ALA A 150 22.55 2.68 0.97
CA ALA A 150 22.46 4.03 1.50
C ALA A 150 21.97 5.00 0.41
N HIS A 151 21.57 6.19 0.81
CA HIS A 151 21.41 7.31 -0.11
C HIS A 151 22.60 8.25 0.04
N GLY A 152 23.07 8.78 -1.09
CA GLY A 152 24.06 9.83 -1.15
C GLY A 152 23.52 11.03 -1.90
N GLN A 153 24.41 11.93 -2.29
CA GLN A 153 24.06 13.12 -3.07
C GLN A 153 25.17 13.51 -4.04
N SER A 154 24.79 14.04 -5.19
CA SER A 154 25.72 14.58 -6.19
C SER A 154 25.10 15.79 -6.89
N LYS A 155 25.93 16.67 -7.44
CA LYS A 155 25.46 17.80 -8.22
C LYS A 155 24.61 17.29 -9.38
N CYS A 156 23.44 17.89 -9.55
CA CYS A 156 22.54 17.56 -10.64
C CYS A 156 22.72 18.54 -11.81
N CYS A 157 21.97 18.37 -12.90
CA CYS A 157 22.02 19.29 -14.04
C CYS A 157 21.17 20.55 -13.82
N SER A 158 21.17 21.46 -14.80
CA SER A 158 20.54 22.79 -14.76
C SER A 158 19.09 22.80 -14.27
N ALA A 159 18.29 21.77 -14.57
CA ALA A 159 16.89 21.67 -14.14
C ALA A 159 16.72 21.54 -12.62
N CYS A 160 17.75 21.09 -11.89
CA CYS A 160 17.77 21.00 -10.44
C CYS A 160 18.58 22.14 -9.79
N GLY A 161 19.05 23.11 -10.58
CA GLY A 161 19.88 24.23 -10.12
C GLY A 161 21.20 23.78 -9.47
N GLU A 162 21.62 24.49 -8.44
CA GLU A 162 22.89 24.25 -7.72
C GLU A 162 22.78 23.20 -6.59
N ALA A 163 21.57 22.69 -6.32
CA ALA A 163 21.36 21.72 -5.25
C ALA A 163 21.90 20.33 -5.63
N ASN A 164 22.50 19.64 -4.65
CA ASN A 164 22.86 18.24 -4.80
C ASN A 164 21.60 17.37 -4.71
N CYS A 165 21.39 16.52 -5.71
CA CYS A 165 20.23 15.64 -5.81
C CYS A 165 20.60 14.21 -5.38
N ARG A 166 19.60 13.45 -4.92
CA ARG A 166 19.76 12.10 -4.37
C ARG A 166 20.46 11.14 -5.34
N THR A 167 21.36 10.34 -4.80
CA THR A 167 21.95 9.16 -5.43
C THR A 167 21.70 7.94 -4.57
N LEU A 168 21.75 6.76 -5.16
CA LEU A 168 21.72 5.48 -4.45
C LEU A 168 23.16 4.96 -4.32
N GLU A 169 23.56 4.53 -3.13
CA GLU A 169 24.90 3.99 -2.88
C GLU A 169 24.78 2.53 -2.42
N LEU A 170 25.33 1.61 -3.21
CA LEU A 170 25.29 0.17 -2.95
C LEU A 170 26.64 -0.44 -3.32
N ASN A 171 27.28 -1.13 -2.36
CA ASN A 171 28.57 -1.80 -2.55
C ASN A 171 29.61 -0.88 -3.21
N GLU A 172 29.83 0.30 -2.61
CA GLU A 172 30.75 1.35 -3.08
C GLU A 172 30.42 1.97 -4.45
N THR A 173 29.36 1.49 -5.12
CA THR A 173 28.89 2.04 -6.38
C THR A 173 27.84 3.10 -6.13
N ARG A 174 28.05 4.29 -6.70
CA ARG A 174 27.08 5.38 -6.71
C ARG A 174 26.26 5.35 -7.99
N TYR A 175 24.94 5.38 -7.84
CA TYR A 175 23.98 5.46 -8.93
C TYR A 175 23.23 6.79 -8.89
N GLU A 176 23.47 7.62 -9.89
CA GLU A 176 22.76 8.89 -10.06
C GLU A 176 21.34 8.73 -10.62
N ALA A 177 21.17 7.72 -11.46
CA ALA A 177 19.91 7.19 -11.92
C ALA A 177 19.78 5.75 -11.45
N VAL A 178 18.62 5.37 -10.91
CA VAL A 178 18.42 4.04 -10.33
C VAL A 178 18.21 3.01 -11.46
N PRO A 179 19.08 1.99 -11.60
CA PRO A 179 18.93 0.99 -12.66
C PRO A 179 17.73 0.08 -12.44
N ALA A 180 17.11 -0.37 -13.54
CA ALA A 180 15.93 -1.24 -13.48
C ALA A 180 16.20 -2.57 -12.75
N ALA A 181 17.42 -3.10 -12.85
CA ALA A 181 17.80 -4.35 -12.18
C ALA A 181 17.66 -4.25 -10.65
N LEU A 182 18.06 -3.13 -10.05
CA LEU A 182 17.94 -2.91 -8.60
C LEU A 182 16.47 -2.77 -8.17
N ILE A 183 15.65 -2.12 -8.99
CA ILE A 183 14.20 -1.98 -8.75
C ILE A 183 13.51 -3.36 -8.83
N VAL A 184 13.89 -4.20 -9.81
CA VAL A 184 13.37 -5.57 -9.92
C VAL A 184 13.79 -6.41 -8.71
N GLN A 185 15.05 -6.36 -8.29
CA GLN A 185 15.52 -7.08 -7.12
C GLN A 185 14.71 -6.73 -5.87
N ALA A 186 14.59 -5.44 -5.57
CA ALA A 186 13.77 -4.97 -4.45
C ALA A 186 12.29 -5.34 -4.60
N GLY A 187 11.74 -5.28 -5.82
CA GLY A 187 10.38 -5.71 -6.14
C GLY A 187 10.12 -7.19 -5.83
N LEU A 188 11.07 -8.06 -6.14
CA LEU A 188 10.97 -9.50 -5.85
C LEU A 188 11.08 -9.78 -4.34
N LEU A 189 11.93 -9.04 -3.61
CA LEU A 189 12.01 -9.14 -2.14
C LEU A 189 10.69 -8.70 -1.48
N ALA A 190 10.11 -7.58 -1.95
CA ALA A 190 8.82 -7.11 -1.48
C ALA A 190 7.68 -8.09 -1.81
N ALA A 191 7.68 -8.68 -3.00
CA ALA A 191 6.68 -9.66 -3.41
C ALA A 191 6.71 -10.95 -2.58
N GLN A 192 7.89 -11.42 -2.15
CA GLN A 192 7.99 -12.58 -1.26
C GLN A 192 7.23 -12.36 0.06
N ARG A 193 7.31 -11.15 0.63
CA ARG A 193 6.54 -10.76 1.83
C ARG A 193 5.03 -10.80 1.58
N LEU A 194 4.57 -10.29 0.43
CA LEU A 194 3.15 -10.31 0.06
C LEU A 194 2.60 -11.74 -0.13
N LEU A 195 3.46 -12.67 -0.54
CA LEU A 195 3.12 -14.08 -0.72
C LEU A 195 3.23 -14.91 0.57
N GLY A 196 3.39 -14.26 1.73
CA GLY A 196 3.41 -14.94 3.03
C GLY A 196 4.73 -15.64 3.37
N HIS A 197 5.79 -15.40 2.61
CA HIS A 197 7.13 -15.84 3.01
C HIS A 197 7.73 -14.85 4.01
N PRO A 198 8.31 -15.33 5.13
CA PRO A 198 8.91 -14.46 6.14
C PRO A 198 10.20 -13.83 5.58
N VAL A 199 10.04 -12.70 4.91
CA VAL A 199 11.11 -11.75 4.64
C VAL A 199 10.94 -10.62 5.64
N GLU A 200 11.88 -10.52 6.58
CA GLU A 200 11.90 -9.47 7.57
C GLU A 200 12.17 -8.13 6.87
N ALA A 201 11.10 -7.37 6.60
CA ALA A 201 11.25 -5.98 6.17
C ALA A 201 11.46 -5.11 7.41
N PRO A 202 12.50 -4.26 7.47
CA PRO A 202 12.69 -3.38 8.61
C PRO A 202 11.52 -2.40 8.72
N VAL A 203 11.06 -2.16 9.94
CA VAL A 203 9.81 -1.46 10.33
C VAL A 203 9.58 -0.16 9.55
N ALA A 204 8.43 -0.04 8.89
CA ALA A 204 7.99 1.17 8.20
C ALA A 204 7.50 2.22 9.21
N PRO A 205 7.89 3.50 9.09
CA PRO A 205 7.06 4.57 9.65
C PRO A 205 5.78 4.67 8.83
N SER A 206 4.67 4.96 9.52
CA SER A 206 3.38 5.30 8.93
C SER A 206 3.56 6.41 7.88
N LEU A 207 3.06 6.16 6.67
CA LEU A 207 2.94 7.19 5.65
C LEU A 207 1.99 8.29 6.18
N PRO A 208 2.30 9.58 6.04
CA PRO A 208 1.24 10.58 6.00
C PRO A 208 0.38 10.31 4.76
N ASP A 209 -0.93 10.30 4.97
CA ASP A 209 -1.93 10.30 3.89
C ASP A 209 -1.79 11.61 3.11
N ASP A 210 -0.93 11.63 2.10
CA ASP A 210 -0.89 12.70 1.12
C ASP A 210 -1.35 12.16 -0.23
N ASP A 211 -2.61 12.47 -0.52
CA ASP A 211 -3.23 12.37 -1.82
C ASP A 211 -2.40 13.19 -2.83
N CYS A 212 -1.41 12.55 -3.44
CA CYS A 212 -0.54 13.15 -4.45
C CYS A 212 -1.25 13.30 -5.82
N CYS A 213 -2.57 13.40 -5.83
CA CYS A 213 -3.40 13.52 -7.02
C CYS A 213 -4.43 14.64 -6.85
N ALA A 214 -4.02 15.88 -7.13
CA ALA A 214 -4.90 16.94 -7.60
C ALA A 214 -4.23 17.65 -8.78
#